data_AF-A0A1M3NFR5-F1
#
_entry.id   AF-A0A1M3NFR5-F1
#
_cell.length_a   1.000
_cell.length_b   1.000
_cell.length_c   1.000
_cell.angle_alpha   90.00
_cell.angle_beta   90.00
_cell.angle_gamma   90.00
#
_symmetry.space_group_name_H-M   'P 1'
#
loop_
_entity.id
_entity.type
_entity.pdbx_description
1 polymer ?
#
loop_
_entity_poly.entity_id
_entity_poly.type
_entity_poly.pdbx_seq_one_letter_code
_entity_poly.pdbx_strand_id
1 'polypeptide(L)'
;MSARERSMLVEIAGAPFDAGRRRSAAEAPGATARRTTARASRFELPGGACSLESGGITGGTVPLTPVHGEPDPDGADCVACGRCCHHGPQTVHLLEADEARMGERLLPIYTELQDRPPHFRFIKNAGERCGGLDVSTPEQYPCAIYEVRPEDCRIVEPGSPACLEARRLGHLGKSLGFKRER
;
A
#
# COMPACT_ATOMS: atom_id res chain seq x y z
N MET A 1 -29.95 -31.14 0.80
CA MET A 1 -29.02 -30.04 1.15
C MET A 1 -29.76 -28.74 0.95
N SER A 2 -29.99 -28.00 2.03
CA SER A 2 -31.04 -26.97 2.13
C SER A 2 -30.54 -25.62 1.64
N ALA A 3 -31.45 -24.80 1.07
CA ALA A 3 -31.17 -23.47 0.50
C ALA A 3 -30.48 -22.47 1.47
N ARG A 4 -30.42 -22.79 2.77
CA ARG A 4 -29.73 -21.99 3.78
C ARG A 4 -28.20 -22.11 3.76
N GLU A 5 -27.62 -23.17 3.19
CA GLU A 5 -26.15 -23.32 3.10
C GLU A 5 -25.51 -22.45 2.01
N ARG A 6 -26.30 -21.90 1.07
CA ARG A 6 -25.81 -20.99 0.01
C ARG A 6 -25.63 -19.55 0.45
N SER A 7 -26.15 -19.15 1.61
CA SER A 7 -26.20 -17.74 2.02
C SER A 7 -24.99 -17.25 2.81
N MET A 8 -24.06 -18.14 3.21
CA MET A 8 -22.86 -17.75 3.98
C MET A 8 -21.58 -17.65 3.14
N LEU A 9 -21.64 -17.97 1.83
CA LEU A 9 -20.50 -17.89 0.91
C LEU A 9 -20.39 -16.57 0.14
N VAL A 10 -21.26 -15.58 0.44
CA VAL A 10 -21.42 -14.35 -0.35
C VAL A 10 -21.03 -13.11 0.44
N GLU A 11 -20.08 -13.17 1.38
CA GLU A 11 -19.58 -11.95 2.05
C GLU A 11 -18.06 -12.04 2.30
N ILE A 12 -17.30 -12.59 1.33
CA ILE A 12 -15.83 -12.46 1.28
C ILE A 12 -15.44 -11.81 -0.05
N ALA A 13 -16.19 -10.79 -0.44
CA ALA A 13 -15.75 -9.84 -1.44
C ALA A 13 -15.17 -8.65 -0.67
N GLY A 14 -13.92 -8.78 -0.22
CA GLY A 14 -13.14 -7.60 0.14
C GLY A 14 -13.26 -6.60 -1.01
N ALA A 15 -13.60 -5.35 -0.68
CA ALA A 15 -13.88 -4.34 -1.69
C ALA A 15 -12.76 -4.32 -2.74
N PRO A 16 -13.09 -4.22 -4.04
CA PRO A 16 -12.07 -4.22 -5.07
C PRO A 16 -11.07 -3.11 -4.77
N PHE A 17 -9.78 -3.45 -4.87
CA PHE A 17 -8.69 -2.50 -4.73
C PHE A 17 -8.89 -1.32 -5.70
N ASP A 18 -9.35 -0.18 -5.18
CA ASP A 18 -9.43 1.05 -5.96
C ASP A 18 -8.04 1.67 -6.00
N ALA A 19 -7.32 1.38 -7.10
CA ALA A 19 -6.00 1.91 -7.39
C ALA A 19 -6.00 3.44 -7.65
N GLY A 20 -7.11 4.15 -7.38
CA GLY A 20 -7.13 5.59 -7.19
C GLY A 20 -6.45 6.35 -8.32
N ARG A 21 -7.09 6.35 -9.50
CA ARG A 21 -6.82 7.26 -10.62
C ARG A 21 -6.48 8.65 -10.06
N ARG A 22 -5.25 9.13 -10.26
CA ARG A 22 -4.85 10.51 -9.92
C ARG A 22 -5.88 11.45 -10.56
N ARG A 23 -6.75 12.07 -9.76
CA ARG A 23 -7.58 13.17 -10.23
C ARG A 23 -6.63 14.36 -10.43
N SER A 24 -6.26 14.64 -11.67
CA SER A 24 -5.68 15.93 -12.03
C SER A 24 -6.63 17.01 -11.53
N ALA A 25 -6.14 17.90 -10.66
CA ALA A 25 -6.89 19.04 -10.19
C ALA A 25 -7.34 19.85 -11.41
N ALA A 26 -8.66 19.90 -11.62
CA ALA A 26 -9.27 20.82 -12.57
C ALA A 26 -9.07 22.24 -12.05
N GLU A 27 -8.47 23.10 -12.87
CA GLU A 27 -8.45 24.55 -12.69
C GLU A 27 -9.88 25.08 -12.56
N ALA A 28 -10.15 25.78 -11.46
CA ALA A 28 -11.33 26.63 -11.31
C ALA A 28 -10.88 28.11 -11.39
N PRO A 29 -11.66 28.98 -12.05
CA PRO A 29 -11.23 30.34 -12.40
C PRO A 29 -11.60 31.39 -11.35
N GLY A 30 -10.81 32.46 -11.35
CA GLY A 30 -11.30 33.84 -11.19
C GLY A 30 -11.66 34.32 -9.78
N ALA A 31 -10.76 35.09 -9.17
CA ALA A 31 -11.13 36.09 -8.17
C ALA A 31 -10.24 37.34 -8.31
N THR A 32 -10.78 38.33 -9.02
CA THR A 32 -10.27 39.71 -9.04
C THR A 32 -10.54 40.37 -7.69
N ALA A 33 -9.49 40.75 -6.96
CA ALA A 33 -9.61 41.60 -5.77
C ALA A 33 -8.84 42.92 -5.97
N ARG A 34 -9.56 44.00 -5.68
CA ARG A 34 -9.22 45.40 -5.95
C ARG A 34 -8.07 45.89 -5.07
N ARG A 35 -7.27 46.79 -5.64
CA ARG A 35 -6.27 47.60 -4.93
C ARG A 35 -6.94 48.61 -4.01
N THR A 36 -6.59 48.61 -2.74
CA THR A 36 -6.75 49.75 -1.85
C THR A 36 -5.44 50.03 -1.13
N THR A 37 -4.91 51.23 -1.37
CA THR A 37 -3.70 51.78 -0.78
C THR A 37 -3.97 52.16 0.68
N ALA A 38 -3.28 51.53 1.62
CA ALA A 38 -3.21 51.99 3.00
C ALA A 38 -1.74 52.11 3.43
N ARG A 39 -1.49 53.21 4.12
CA ARG A 39 -0.22 53.89 4.38
C ARG A 39 0.69 53.06 5.31
N ALA A 40 1.97 53.02 4.96
CA ALA A 40 3.02 52.38 5.74
C ALA A 40 3.19 53.04 7.11
N SER A 41 3.05 52.23 8.18
CA SER A 41 3.65 52.52 9.48
C SER A 41 4.74 51.49 9.72
N ARG A 42 5.95 52.01 9.91
CA ARG A 42 7.20 51.27 10.05
C ARG A 42 7.23 50.69 11.47
N PHE A 43 7.05 49.38 11.60
CA PHE A 43 7.29 48.65 12.84
C PHE A 43 8.39 47.63 12.57
N GLU A 44 9.60 48.00 12.97
CA GLU A 44 10.77 47.12 12.93
C GLU A 44 10.66 46.11 14.07
N LEU A 45 10.65 44.81 13.74
CA LEU A 45 10.89 43.73 14.69
C LEU A 45 11.97 42.79 14.12
N PRO A 46 12.81 42.21 15.00
CA PRO A 46 14.04 41.54 14.61
C PRO A 46 13.82 40.08 14.22
N GLY A 47 14.64 39.63 13.27
CA GLY A 47 15.28 38.30 13.26
C GLY A 47 14.39 37.08 13.47
N GLY A 48 13.89 36.54 12.38
CA GLY A 48 13.33 35.19 12.34
C GLY A 48 13.17 34.74 10.91
N ALA A 49 14.22 34.17 10.32
CA ALA A 49 14.12 33.50 9.04
C ALA A 49 13.22 32.28 9.21
N CYS A 50 11.92 32.45 9.01
CA CYS A 50 11.02 31.35 8.72
C CYS A 50 11.37 30.89 7.30
N SER A 51 12.36 29.99 7.20
CA SER A 51 12.53 29.17 6.02
C SER A 51 11.20 28.48 5.77
N LEU A 52 10.52 28.90 4.70
CA LEU A 52 9.46 28.13 4.08
C LEU A 52 10.14 26.87 3.53
N GLU A 53 10.33 25.89 4.40
CA GLU A 53 10.65 24.54 3.98
C GLU A 53 9.47 24.10 3.16
N SER A 54 9.66 24.19 1.84
CA SER A 54 8.81 23.59 0.85
C SER A 54 8.86 22.11 1.12
N GLY A 55 7.96 21.64 1.99
CA GLY A 55 7.75 20.24 2.31
C GLY A 55 7.27 19.55 1.05
N GLY A 56 8.23 19.21 0.17
CA GLY A 56 8.03 18.22 -0.85
C GLY A 56 7.60 16.96 -0.11
N ILE A 57 6.35 16.57 -0.31
CA ILE A 57 5.88 15.22 -0.03
C ILE A 57 6.65 14.26 -0.93
N THR A 58 7.91 14.01 -0.59
CA THR A 58 8.59 12.81 -1.06
C THR A 58 7.74 11.66 -0.55
N GLY A 59 7.21 10.85 -1.48
CA GLY A 59 6.50 9.60 -1.17
C GLY A 59 7.46 8.67 -0.44
N GLY A 60 7.54 8.87 0.87
CA GLY A 60 8.24 8.03 1.80
C GLY A 60 7.22 7.14 2.47
N THR A 61 7.45 5.83 2.33
CA THR A 61 6.72 4.75 3.00
C THR A 61 6.30 5.22 4.36
N VAL A 62 5.01 5.52 4.60
CA VAL A 62 4.55 5.90 5.95
C VAL A 62 4.82 4.68 6.82
N PRO A 63 5.90 4.68 7.63
CA PRO A 63 6.28 3.50 8.35
C PRO A 63 5.28 3.39 9.48
N LEU A 64 4.55 2.28 9.52
CA LEU A 64 3.69 2.01 10.66
C LEU A 64 4.56 1.88 11.91
N THR A 65 4.01 2.15 13.09
CA THR A 65 4.76 1.98 14.34
C THR A 65 5.37 0.58 14.41
N PRO A 66 6.65 0.39 14.76
CA PRO A 66 7.22 -0.94 14.91
C PRO A 66 6.39 -1.81 15.87
N VAL A 67 6.32 -3.11 15.58
CA VAL A 67 5.74 -4.12 16.47
C VAL A 67 6.86 -5.05 16.88
N HIS A 68 6.87 -5.44 18.16
CA HIS A 68 7.85 -6.35 18.72
C HIS A 68 7.19 -7.65 19.16
N GLY A 69 8.00 -8.69 19.32
CA GLY A 69 7.53 -10.03 19.70
C GLY A 69 7.30 -10.93 18.50
N GLU A 70 7.31 -12.23 18.80
CA GLU A 70 7.05 -13.29 17.84
C GLU A 70 5.60 -13.20 17.36
N PRO A 71 5.34 -13.18 16.05
CA PRO A 71 3.98 -13.29 15.53
C PRO A 71 3.37 -14.66 15.85
N ASP A 72 2.06 -14.74 15.73
CA ASP A 72 1.37 -16.02 15.82
C ASP A 72 1.83 -16.92 14.67
N PRO A 73 2.25 -18.18 14.91
CA PRO A 73 2.75 -19.07 13.86
C PRO A 73 1.68 -19.41 12.81
N ASP A 74 0.40 -19.35 13.18
CA ASP A 74 -0.74 -19.53 12.28
C ASP A 74 -1.18 -18.19 11.63
N GLY A 75 -0.48 -17.10 11.94
CA GLY A 75 -0.67 -15.79 11.31
C GLY A 75 -1.86 -14.99 11.83
N ALA A 76 -2.43 -15.36 12.98
CA ALA A 76 -3.61 -14.67 13.53
C ALA A 76 -3.39 -13.17 13.78
N ASP A 77 -2.16 -12.75 14.12
CA ASP A 77 -1.81 -11.34 14.36
C ASP A 77 -1.49 -10.55 13.08
N CYS A 78 -1.53 -11.19 11.91
CA CYS A 78 -1.25 -10.54 10.63
C CYS A 78 -2.26 -9.42 10.31
N VAL A 79 -3.53 -9.60 10.71
CA VAL A 79 -4.57 -8.58 10.52
C VAL A 79 -4.28 -7.32 11.34
N ALA A 80 -3.63 -7.46 12.50
CA ALA A 80 -3.25 -6.31 13.32
C ALA A 80 -1.92 -5.68 12.85
N CYS A 81 -0.96 -6.48 12.38
CA CYS A 81 0.36 -5.96 12.02
C CYS A 81 0.47 -5.50 10.56
N GLY A 82 -0.03 -6.21 9.55
CA GLY A 82 0.02 -5.79 8.13
C GLY A 82 1.38 -5.41 7.52
N ARG A 83 2.51 -5.45 8.26
CA ARG A 83 3.76 -4.74 7.91
C ARG A 83 4.37 -5.20 6.59
N CYS A 84 4.20 -6.49 6.26
CA CYS A 84 4.68 -7.05 5.00
C CYS A 84 3.96 -6.48 3.76
N CYS A 85 2.78 -5.88 3.91
CA CYS A 85 2.01 -5.28 2.82
C CYS A 85 2.33 -3.80 2.59
N HIS A 86 3.16 -3.19 3.43
CA HIS A 86 3.63 -1.80 3.27
C HIS A 86 4.95 -1.79 2.50
N HIS A 87 4.85 -1.71 1.18
CA HIS A 87 5.98 -1.71 0.26
C HIS A 87 5.63 -0.96 -1.02
N GLY A 88 6.64 -0.63 -1.82
CA GLY A 88 6.47 0.07 -3.09
C GLY A 88 5.93 -0.81 -4.23
N PRO A 89 5.65 -0.23 -5.41
CA PRO A 89 5.28 -1.00 -6.60
C PRO A 89 6.38 -1.98 -7.02
N GLN A 90 6.02 -2.96 -7.86
CA GLN A 90 6.96 -3.93 -8.44
C GLN A 90 7.76 -4.74 -7.40
N THR A 91 7.18 -4.95 -6.22
CA THR A 91 7.82 -5.74 -5.14
C THR A 91 7.39 -7.19 -5.16
N VAL A 92 6.11 -7.50 -5.38
CA VAL A 92 5.63 -8.89 -5.37
C VAL A 92 5.42 -9.35 -6.80
N HIS A 93 6.28 -10.25 -7.25
CA HIS A 93 6.21 -10.87 -8.57
C HIS A 93 5.34 -12.13 -8.53
N LEU A 94 4.74 -12.49 -9.68
CA LEU A 94 4.01 -13.74 -9.83
C LEU A 94 4.72 -14.67 -10.80
N LEU A 95 4.95 -15.91 -10.35
CA LEU A 95 5.31 -17.01 -11.23
C LEU A 95 4.05 -17.58 -11.91
N GLU A 96 4.21 -18.36 -12.97
CA GLU A 96 3.09 -19.05 -13.65
C GLU A 96 2.25 -19.89 -12.66
N ALA A 97 2.89 -20.55 -11.70
CA ALA A 97 2.21 -21.29 -10.64
C ALA A 97 1.37 -20.38 -9.70
N ASP A 98 1.80 -19.14 -9.47
CA ASP A 98 1.05 -18.17 -8.68
C ASP A 98 -0.14 -17.64 -9.48
N GLU A 99 0.02 -17.44 -10.80
CA GLU A 99 -1.09 -17.05 -11.68
C GLU A 99 -2.19 -18.12 -11.66
N ALA A 100 -1.81 -19.39 -11.78
CA ALA A 100 -2.72 -20.53 -11.69
C ALA A 100 -3.43 -20.59 -10.32
N ARG A 101 -2.70 -20.32 -9.22
CA ARG A 101 -3.24 -20.34 -7.85
C ARG A 101 -4.27 -19.23 -7.61
N MET A 102 -4.01 -18.02 -8.10
CA MET A 102 -4.95 -16.90 -8.00
C MET A 102 -6.18 -17.09 -8.90
N GLY A 103 -5.99 -17.71 -10.05
CA GLY A 103 -7.04 -18.02 -11.01
C GLY A 103 -7.62 -16.80 -11.73
N GLU A 104 -8.40 -17.07 -12.78
CA GLU A 104 -8.87 -16.05 -13.73
C GLU A 104 -9.69 -14.91 -13.11
N ARG A 105 -10.34 -15.16 -11.97
CA ARG A 105 -11.17 -14.16 -11.29
C ARG A 105 -10.35 -13.12 -10.53
N LEU A 106 -9.35 -13.56 -9.75
CA LEU A 106 -8.59 -12.66 -8.88
C LEU A 106 -7.40 -12.02 -9.60
N LEU A 107 -6.83 -12.73 -10.57
CA LEU A 107 -5.66 -12.30 -11.31
C LEU A 107 -5.80 -10.87 -11.90
N PRO A 108 -6.83 -10.53 -12.70
CA PRO A 108 -6.95 -9.17 -13.25
C PRO A 108 -7.28 -8.10 -12.20
N ILE A 109 -7.85 -8.49 -11.05
CA ILE A 109 -8.21 -7.58 -9.97
C ILE A 109 -6.95 -7.10 -9.25
N TYR A 110 -6.09 -8.04 -8.84
CA TYR A 110 -4.96 -7.76 -7.95
C TYR A 110 -3.63 -7.62 -8.66
N THR A 111 -3.53 -7.94 -9.95
CA THR A 111 -2.25 -7.95 -10.67
C THR A 111 -2.24 -7.05 -11.89
N GLU A 112 -1.05 -6.61 -12.28
CA GLU A 112 -0.77 -5.89 -13.51
C GLU A 112 0.36 -6.58 -14.26
N LEU A 113 0.25 -6.61 -15.59
CA LEU A 113 1.28 -7.09 -16.49
C LEU A 113 2.10 -5.90 -16.97
N GLN A 114 3.43 -6.01 -16.97
CA GLN A 114 4.26 -4.95 -17.54
C GLN A 114 4.08 -4.88 -19.06
N ASP A 115 3.93 -3.68 -19.61
CA ASP A 115 3.74 -3.40 -21.05
C ASP A 115 5.01 -3.59 -21.90
N ARG A 116 6.07 -4.18 -21.34
CA ARG A 116 7.35 -4.38 -22.04
C ARG A 116 7.82 -5.82 -21.84
N PRO A 117 8.49 -6.40 -22.85
CA PRO A 117 9.18 -7.68 -22.67
C PRO A 117 10.13 -7.64 -21.45
N PRO A 118 10.20 -8.72 -20.65
CA PRO A 118 9.56 -10.03 -20.85
C PRO A 118 8.11 -10.15 -20.31
N HIS A 119 7.42 -9.03 -20.04
CA HIS A 119 6.03 -8.97 -19.53
C HIS A 119 5.86 -9.64 -18.17
N PHE A 120 6.71 -9.29 -17.21
CA PHE A 120 6.55 -9.74 -15.83
C PHE A 120 5.23 -9.25 -15.23
N ARG A 121 4.58 -10.11 -14.43
CA ARG A 121 3.37 -9.79 -13.68
C ARG A 121 3.69 -9.48 -12.22
N PHE A 122 3.06 -8.44 -11.70
CA PHE A 122 3.21 -8.03 -10.30
C PHE A 122 1.86 -7.84 -9.64
N ILE A 123 1.82 -7.97 -8.31
CA ILE A 123 0.70 -7.45 -7.52
C ILE A 123 0.66 -5.92 -7.70
N LYS A 124 -0.53 -5.39 -7.98
CA LYS A 124 -0.79 -3.95 -8.04
C LYS A 124 -0.40 -3.28 -6.73
N ASN A 125 -0.10 -2.00 -6.78
CA ASN A 125 0.29 -1.26 -5.58
C ASN A 125 -0.25 0.17 -5.61
N ALA A 126 -0.72 0.67 -4.46
CA ALA A 126 -1.17 2.04 -4.27
C ALA A 126 -0.03 2.89 -3.68
N GLY A 127 1.05 3.05 -4.45
CA GLY A 127 2.26 3.79 -4.05
C GLY A 127 3.13 3.06 -3.03
N GLU A 128 2.61 2.84 -1.83
CA GLU A 128 3.34 2.27 -0.68
C GLU A 128 2.56 1.14 -0.01
N ARG A 129 1.53 0.64 -0.69
CA ARG A 129 0.60 -0.35 -0.15
C ARG A 129 0.29 -1.40 -1.20
N CYS A 130 0.48 -2.66 -0.84
CA CYS A 130 0.09 -3.82 -1.63
C CYS A 130 -1.40 -3.74 -2.01
N GLY A 131 -1.73 -4.11 -3.24
CA GLY A 131 -3.11 -4.16 -3.72
C GLY A 131 -3.98 -5.18 -3.02
N GLY A 132 -3.37 -6.18 -2.37
CA GLY A 132 -4.07 -7.14 -1.52
C GLY A 132 -4.42 -6.61 -0.12
N LEU A 133 -3.87 -5.46 0.29
CA LEU A 133 -4.12 -4.91 1.63
C LEU A 133 -5.44 -4.16 1.69
N ASP A 134 -6.38 -4.69 2.45
CA ASP A 134 -7.62 -3.99 2.80
C ASP A 134 -7.34 -3.05 3.98
N VAL A 135 -7.74 -1.78 3.82
CA VAL A 135 -7.60 -0.71 4.81
C VAL A 135 -8.94 0.01 5.02
N SER A 136 -10.04 -0.66 4.68
CA SER A 136 -11.41 -0.15 4.87
C SER A 136 -11.76 0.10 6.33
N THR A 137 -11.14 -0.67 7.23
CA THR A 137 -11.30 -0.53 8.67
C THR A 137 -10.01 0.02 9.29
N PRO A 138 -10.07 1.12 10.06
CA PRO A 138 -8.89 1.68 10.72
C PRO A 138 -8.19 0.64 11.59
N GLU A 139 -6.85 0.65 11.54
CA GLU A 139 -5.97 -0.24 12.33
C GLU A 139 -6.15 -1.74 12.08
N GLN A 140 -6.88 -2.12 11.02
CA GLN A 140 -6.99 -3.50 10.55
C GLN A 140 -6.45 -3.60 9.13
N TYR A 141 -5.63 -4.62 8.92
CA TYR A 141 -4.85 -4.83 7.70
C TYR A 141 -5.05 -6.25 7.14
N PRO A 142 -6.29 -6.73 6.94
CA PRO A 142 -6.49 -8.05 6.36
C PRO A 142 -6.00 -8.10 4.90
N CYS A 143 -5.41 -9.24 4.52
CA CYS A 143 -4.96 -9.48 3.17
C CYS A 143 -6.06 -10.20 2.38
N ALA A 144 -6.59 -9.57 1.34
CA ALA A 144 -7.67 -10.11 0.52
C ALA A 144 -7.26 -11.34 -0.33
N ILE A 145 -5.95 -11.60 -0.45
CA ILE A 145 -5.39 -12.72 -1.23
C ILE A 145 -4.63 -13.71 -0.33
N TYR A 146 -4.86 -13.71 0.99
CA TYR A 146 -4.05 -14.47 1.95
C TYR A 146 -3.92 -15.97 1.62
N GLU A 147 -5.04 -16.60 1.22
CA GLU A 147 -5.11 -18.02 0.87
C GLU A 147 -4.37 -18.36 -0.44
N VAL A 148 -4.34 -17.41 -1.38
CA VAL A 148 -3.75 -17.60 -2.71
C VAL A 148 -2.45 -16.81 -2.86
N ARG A 149 -1.77 -16.52 -1.75
CA ARG A 149 -0.54 -15.72 -1.72
C ARG A 149 0.49 -16.24 -2.75
N PRO A 150 1.08 -15.33 -3.56
CA PRO A 150 2.22 -15.65 -4.41
C PRO A 150 3.43 -16.11 -3.61
N GLU A 151 4.39 -16.76 -4.26
CA GLU A 151 5.60 -17.27 -3.61
C GLU A 151 6.40 -16.18 -2.87
N ASP A 152 6.53 -14.98 -3.45
CA ASP A 152 7.18 -13.84 -2.81
C ASP A 152 6.50 -13.45 -1.47
N CYS A 153 5.17 -13.60 -1.38
CA CYS A 153 4.42 -13.35 -0.14
C CYS A 153 4.60 -14.46 0.91
N ARG A 154 5.14 -15.62 0.52
CA ARG A 154 5.43 -16.74 1.44
C ARG A 154 6.76 -16.56 2.15
N ILE A 155 7.71 -15.85 1.52
CA ILE A 155 8.98 -15.46 2.14
C ILE A 155 8.73 -14.65 3.43
N VAL A 156 7.64 -13.89 3.48
CA VAL A 156 7.20 -13.07 4.62
C VAL A 156 6.09 -13.74 5.45
N GLU A 157 6.00 -15.07 5.44
CA GLU A 157 5.11 -15.81 6.33
C GLU A 157 5.35 -15.47 7.81
N PRO A 158 4.31 -15.60 8.66
CA PRO A 158 4.44 -15.32 10.09
C PRO A 158 5.64 -16.05 10.70
N GLY A 159 6.49 -15.31 11.41
CA GLY A 159 7.68 -15.84 12.10
C GLY A 159 8.91 -15.99 11.21
N SER A 160 8.77 -15.76 9.89
CA SER A 160 9.95 -15.78 9.02
C SER A 160 10.92 -14.63 9.38
N PRO A 161 12.24 -14.77 9.10
CA PRO A 161 13.21 -13.70 9.34
C PRO A 161 12.80 -12.36 8.69
N ALA A 162 12.22 -12.46 7.50
CA ALA A 162 11.66 -11.34 6.74
C ALA A 162 10.45 -10.68 7.44
N CYS A 163 9.55 -11.48 8.00
CA CYS A 163 8.42 -10.99 8.79
C CYS A 163 8.90 -10.23 10.02
N LEU A 164 9.84 -10.81 10.78
CA LEU A 164 10.41 -10.19 11.98
C LEU A 164 11.12 -8.87 11.67
N GLU A 165 11.84 -8.80 10.55
CA GLU A 165 12.42 -7.56 10.07
C GLU A 165 11.35 -6.51 9.75
N ALA A 166 10.30 -6.89 9.01
CA ALA A 166 9.23 -5.98 8.66
C ALA A 166 8.49 -5.43 9.90
N ARG A 167 8.28 -6.27 10.92
CA ARG A 167 7.73 -5.87 12.22
C ARG A 167 8.61 -4.82 12.90
N ARG A 168 9.92 -5.04 12.93
CA ARG A 168 10.91 -4.12 13.51
C ARG A 168 11.00 -2.79 12.75
N LEU A 169 10.86 -2.81 11.43
CA LEU A 169 10.95 -1.62 10.57
C LEU A 169 9.64 -0.85 10.44
N GLY A 170 8.49 -1.49 10.70
CA GLY A 170 7.19 -0.89 10.45
C GLY A 170 6.74 -0.92 8.99
N HIS A 171 7.51 -1.58 8.12
CA HIS A 171 7.24 -1.75 6.70
C HIS A 171 8.11 -2.89 6.17
N LEU A 172 7.85 -3.36 4.95
CA LEU A 172 8.64 -4.45 4.36
C LEU A 172 10.10 -4.01 4.15
N GLY A 173 11.02 -4.80 4.68
CA GLY A 173 12.45 -4.54 4.61
C GLY A 173 13.01 -4.61 3.18
N LYS A 174 14.17 -3.97 2.97
CA LYS A 174 14.92 -3.99 1.70
C LYS A 174 15.93 -5.14 1.63
N SER A 175 16.10 -5.89 2.71
CA SER A 175 16.94 -7.10 2.76
C SER A 175 16.51 -8.15 1.73
N LEU A 176 15.21 -8.17 1.42
CA LEU A 176 14.62 -9.00 0.40
C LEU A 176 14.84 -8.35 -0.95
N GLY A 177 15.77 -8.93 -1.71
CA GLY A 177 15.96 -8.62 -3.12
C GLY A 177 14.82 -9.20 -3.95
N PHE A 178 13.59 -8.69 -3.80
CA PHE A 178 12.48 -9.05 -4.70
C PHE A 178 12.67 -8.49 -6.13
N LYS A 179 13.76 -7.75 -6.35
CA LYS A 179 14.12 -7.24 -7.67
C LYS A 179 14.60 -8.39 -8.54
N ARG A 180 13.77 -8.78 -9.51
CA ARG A 180 14.28 -9.40 -10.73
C ARG A 180 14.88 -8.29 -11.59
N GLU A 181 16.18 -8.38 -11.85
CA GLU A 181 16.88 -7.43 -12.69
C GLU A 181 16.27 -7.40 -14.10
N ARG A 182 16.31 -6.19 -14.66
CA ARG A 182 15.67 -5.76 -15.90
C ARG A 182 16.14 -6.53 -17.13
#